data_AF-A0A959S891-F1
#
_entry.id   AF-A0A959S891-F1
#
_cell.length_a   1.000
_cell.length_b   1.000
_cell.length_c   1.000
_cell.angle_alpha   90.00
_cell.angle_beta   90.00
_cell.angle_gamma   90.00
#
_symmetry.space_group_name_H-M   'P 1'
#
loop_
_entity.id
_entity.type
_entity.pdbx_description
1 polymer ?
#
loop_
_entity_poly.entity_id
_entity_poly.type
_entity_poly.pdbx_seq_one_letter_code
_entity_poly.pdbx_strand_id
1 'polypeptide(L)'
;VFTPNGDGVNDTFTITGGLQHLELNIYNRWGQLVAVRSGRYVSWDGRSTYSGEPCPDGVYFYVIEAITKSGDPYQRNGYLHLQR
;
A
#
# COMPACT_ATOMS: atom_id res chain seq x y z
N VAL A 1 -5.46 7.84 -7.53
CA VAL A 1 -4.51 7.44 -8.59
C VAL A 1 -3.14 7.82 -8.09
N PHE A 2 -2.20 6.89 -8.10
CA PHE A 2 -0.78 7.20 -7.85
C PHE A 2 0.02 6.74 -9.07
N THR A 3 1.04 7.50 -9.43
CA THR A 3 1.70 7.45 -10.72
C THR A 3 3.19 7.21 -10.52
N PRO A 4 3.64 5.96 -10.27
CA PRO A 4 5.05 5.65 -10.02
C PRO A 4 5.86 5.72 -11.32
N ASN A 5 6.07 6.94 -11.83
CA ASN A 5 6.82 7.24 -13.05
C ASN A 5 8.19 7.88 -12.75
N GLY A 6 8.48 8.18 -11.48
CA GLY A 6 9.75 8.75 -11.02
C GLY A 6 9.86 10.26 -11.19
N ASP A 7 8.73 10.97 -11.37
CA ASP A 7 8.70 12.44 -11.48
C ASP A 7 8.62 13.16 -10.11
N GLY A 8 8.52 12.41 -9.01
CA GLY A 8 8.41 12.90 -7.64
C GLY A 8 6.98 13.23 -7.20
N VAL A 9 5.98 13.10 -8.06
CA VAL A 9 4.59 13.50 -7.82
C VAL A 9 3.68 12.26 -7.81
N ASN A 10 3.10 11.95 -6.64
CA ASN A 10 2.26 10.76 -6.44
C ASN A 10 2.96 9.42 -6.81
N ASP A 11 4.29 9.38 -6.74
CA ASP A 11 5.07 8.17 -7.04
C ASP A 11 4.81 7.02 -6.05
N THR A 12 4.34 7.32 -4.85
CA THR A 12 4.12 6.32 -3.81
C THR A 12 2.75 6.48 -3.16
N PHE A 13 2.09 5.35 -2.93
CA PHE A 13 0.98 5.24 -2.01
C PHE A 13 1.54 5.14 -0.59
N THR A 14 1.59 6.28 0.11
CA THR A 14 2.15 6.37 1.47
C THR A 14 1.05 6.51 2.51
N ILE A 15 1.13 5.70 3.57
CA ILE A 15 0.25 5.80 4.73
C ILE A 15 1.06 6.35 5.90
N THR A 16 0.64 7.52 6.37
CA THR A 16 1.14 8.17 7.58
C THR A 16 -0.01 8.44 8.55
N GLY A 17 0.33 8.58 9.82
CA GLY A 17 -0.64 8.72 10.91
C GLY A 17 -0.03 7.99 12.08
N GLY A 18 0.05 8.64 13.25
CA GLY A 18 0.92 8.25 14.37
C GLY A 18 0.56 6.92 15.06
N LEU A 19 0.36 5.85 14.32
CA LEU A 19 0.14 4.49 14.74
C LEU A 19 1.44 3.92 15.34
N GLN A 20 1.34 2.95 16.25
CA GLN A 20 2.52 2.27 16.79
C GLN A 20 3.13 1.33 15.75
N HIS A 21 2.27 0.57 15.07
CA HIS A 21 2.63 -0.36 14.03
C HIS A 21 1.44 -0.50 13.08
N LEU A 22 1.74 -0.67 11.80
CA LEU A 22 0.74 -0.88 10.77
C LEU A 22 1.26 -1.88 9.72
N GLU A 23 0.36 -2.68 9.19
CA GLU A 23 0.57 -3.60 8.08
C GLU A 23 -0.31 -3.16 6.90
N LEU A 24 0.28 -3.14 5.71
CA LEU A 24 -0.35 -2.82 4.44
C LEU A 24 -0.24 -4.04 3.54
N ASN A 25 -1.41 -4.57 3.18
CA ASN A 25 -1.58 -5.69 2.26
C ASN A 25 -2.24 -5.18 0.97
N ILE A 26 -1.66 -5.50 -0.17
CA ILE A 26 -2.11 -5.02 -1.48
C ILE A 26 -2.38 -6.19 -2.40
N TYR A 27 -3.56 -6.21 -2.97
CA TYR A 27 -4.09 -7.26 -3.80
C TYR A 27 -4.33 -6.75 -5.21
N ASN A 28 -4.03 -7.57 -6.21
CA ASN A 28 -4.42 -7.28 -7.58
C ASN A 28 -5.92 -7.55 -7.81
N ARG A 29 -6.40 -7.26 -9.02
CA ARG A 29 -7.81 -7.47 -9.41
C ARG A 29 -8.31 -8.92 -9.29
N TRP A 30 -7.40 -9.89 -9.20
CA TRP A 30 -7.72 -11.31 -9.04
C TRP A 30 -7.71 -11.75 -7.56
N GLY A 31 -7.56 -10.81 -6.63
CA GLY A 31 -7.47 -11.11 -5.19
C GLY A 31 -6.13 -11.70 -4.75
N GLN A 32 -5.11 -11.70 -5.61
CA GLN A 32 -3.78 -12.19 -5.24
C GLN A 32 -3.02 -11.10 -4.52
N LEU A 33 -2.45 -11.43 -3.37
CA LEU A 33 -1.55 -10.57 -2.63
C LEU A 33 -0.29 -10.32 -3.47
N VAL A 34 -0.01 -9.05 -3.79
CA VAL A 34 1.15 -8.65 -4.60
C VAL A 34 2.20 -7.91 -3.79
N ALA A 35 1.80 -7.24 -2.72
CA ALA A 35 2.71 -6.55 -1.83
C ALA A 35 2.23 -6.59 -0.37
N VAL A 36 3.20 -6.74 0.52
CA VAL A 36 3.08 -6.64 1.97
C VAL A 36 4.14 -5.64 2.46
N ARG A 37 3.73 -4.70 3.31
CA ARG A 37 4.62 -3.74 3.97
C ARG A 37 4.19 -3.62 5.43
N SER A 38 5.13 -3.63 6.36
CA SER A 38 4.84 -3.40 7.77
C SER A 38 5.83 -2.40 8.37
N GLY A 39 5.38 -1.64 9.35
CA GLY A 39 6.19 -0.64 10.02
C GLY A 39 5.38 0.47 10.65
N ARG A 40 6.08 1.48 11.18
CA ARG A 40 5.42 2.71 11.67
C ARG A 40 4.97 3.62 10.53
N TYR A 41 5.69 3.54 9.41
CA TYR A 41 5.40 4.22 8.16
C TYR A 41 5.55 3.17 7.06
N VAL A 42 4.56 3.09 6.19
CA VAL A 42 4.63 2.21 5.02
C VAL A 42 4.32 3.02 3.77
N SER A 43 5.03 2.67 2.71
CA SER A 43 4.79 3.18 1.39
C SER A 43 4.84 2.03 0.40
N TRP A 44 4.09 2.18 -0.69
CA TRP A 44 4.14 1.28 -1.82
C TRP A 44 4.35 2.07 -3.10
N ASP A 45 5.35 1.67 -3.86
CA ASP A 45 5.83 2.25 -5.11
C ASP A 45 5.31 1.51 -6.35
N GLY A 46 4.34 0.61 -6.17
CA GLY A 46 3.81 -0.19 -7.26
C GLY A 46 4.68 -1.39 -7.63
N ARG A 47 5.59 -1.86 -6.76
CA ARG A 47 6.39 -3.09 -6.98
C ARG A 47 5.90 -4.28 -6.17
N SER A 48 6.03 -5.48 -6.71
CA SER A 48 5.70 -6.69 -5.97
C SER A 48 6.72 -6.95 -4.87
N THR A 49 6.27 -7.36 -3.68
CA THR A 49 7.16 -7.86 -2.61
C THR A 49 7.86 -9.16 -3.01
N TYR A 50 7.23 -9.95 -3.88
CA TYR A 50 7.71 -11.30 -4.21
C TYR A 50 8.74 -11.29 -5.33
N SER A 51 8.46 -10.59 -6.43
CA SER A 51 9.37 -10.53 -7.58
C SER A 51 10.26 -9.29 -7.60
N GLY A 52 9.93 -8.23 -6.84
CA GLY A 52 10.58 -6.91 -6.95
C GLY A 52 10.22 -6.14 -8.23
N GLU A 53 9.51 -6.77 -9.14
CA GLU A 53 9.15 -6.20 -10.43
C GLU A 53 8.00 -5.19 -10.33
N PRO A 54 7.93 -4.21 -11.25
CA PRO A 54 6.81 -3.29 -11.34
C PRO A 54 5.49 -4.03 -11.58
N CYS A 55 4.50 -3.79 -10.74
CA CYS A 55 3.14 -4.26 -10.95
C CYS A 55 2.51 -3.54 -12.17
N PRO A 56 1.73 -4.24 -13.01
CA PRO A 56 1.09 -3.65 -14.18
C PRO A 56 0.05 -2.59 -13.81
N ASP A 57 -0.28 -1.73 -14.78
CA ASP A 57 -1.33 -0.73 -14.60
C ASP A 57 -2.69 -1.38 -14.35
N GLY A 58 -3.44 -0.78 -13.43
CA GLY A 58 -4.76 -1.30 -13.08
C GLY A 58 -5.25 -0.90 -11.70
N VAL A 59 -6.34 -1.54 -11.30
CA VAL A 59 -6.96 -1.35 -9.98
C VAL A 59 -6.40 -2.39 -9.03
N TYR A 60 -5.98 -1.91 -7.86
CA TYR A 60 -5.56 -2.75 -6.76
C TYR A 60 -6.46 -2.47 -5.56
N PHE A 61 -6.58 -3.46 -4.69
CA PHE A 61 -7.26 -3.34 -3.42
C PHE A 61 -6.22 -3.33 -2.31
N TYR A 62 -6.33 -2.42 -1.36
CA TYR A 62 -5.44 -2.38 -0.21
C TYR A 62 -6.22 -2.61 1.08
N VAL A 63 -5.57 -3.26 2.03
CA VAL A 63 -6.03 -3.46 3.41
C VAL A 63 -4.92 -2.97 4.34
N ILE A 64 -5.31 -2.16 5.31
CA ILE A 64 -4.47 -1.61 6.36
C ILE A 64 -4.98 -2.17 7.67
N GLU A 65 -4.08 -2.77 8.43
CA GLU A 65 -4.32 -3.22 9.80
C GLU A 65 -3.30 -2.54 10.70
N ALA A 66 -3.75 -1.91 11.78
CA ALA A 66 -2.88 -1.12 12.63
C ALA A 66 -3.35 -1.11 14.08
N ILE A 67 -2.44 -0.69 14.95
CA ILE A 67 -2.73 -0.40 16.36
C ILE A 67 -2.48 1.09 16.60
N THR A 68 -3.50 1.78 17.11
CA THR A 68 -3.42 3.20 17.48
C THR A 68 -2.51 3.40 18.69
N LYS A 69 -2.12 4.64 19.00
CA LYS A 69 -1.32 4.92 20.21
C LYS A 69 -2.03 4.52 21.51
N SER A 70 -3.36 4.50 21.50
CA SER A 70 -4.21 4.11 22.62
C SER A 70 -4.29 2.59 22.80
N GLY A 71 -3.76 1.81 21.85
CA GLY A 71 -3.85 0.34 21.85
C GLY A 71 -5.06 -0.20 21.10
N ASP A 72 -5.93 0.67 20.59
CA ASP A 72 -7.13 0.24 19.85
C ASP A 72 -6.77 -0.29 18.45
N PRO A 73 -7.39 -1.39 18.00
CA PRO A 73 -7.24 -1.86 16.63
C PRO A 73 -7.86 -0.87 15.65
N TYR A 74 -7.18 -0.66 14.53
CA TYR A 74 -7.62 0.19 13.43
C TYR A 74 -7.51 -0.59 12.12
N GLN A 75 -8.58 -0.59 11.34
CA GLN A 75 -8.60 -1.21 10.02
C GLN A 75 -9.13 -0.22 8.99
N ARG A 76 -8.49 -0.20 7.82
CA ARG A 76 -8.96 0.58 6.67
C ARG A 76 -8.65 -0.15 5.39
N ASN A 77 -9.59 -0.16 4.47
CA ASN A 77 -9.41 -0.77 3.16
C ASN A 77 -9.99 0.12 2.06
N GLY A 78 -9.58 -0.13 0.83
CA GLY A 78 -10.09 0.62 -0.32
C GLY A 78 -9.44 0.20 -1.62
N TYR A 79 -9.85 0.85 -2.69
CA TYR A 79 -9.28 0.66 -4.02
C TYR A 79 -8.29 1.78 -4.32
N LEU A 80 -7.26 1.42 -5.07
CA LEU A 80 -6.30 2.33 -5.64
C LEU A 80 -6.21 2.07 -7.14
N HIS A 81 -5.83 3.09 -7.89
CA HIS A 81 -5.48 2.97 -9.30
C HIS A 81 -3.99 3.25 -9.43
N LEU A 82 -3.27 2.30 -10.04
CA LEU A 82 -1.88 2.41 -10.46
C LEU A 82 -1.90 2.69 -11.97
N GLN A 83 -1.32 3.80 -12.38
CA GLN A 83 -1.15 4.20 -13.77
C GLN A 83 0.28 4.68 -13.96
N ARG A 84 0.93 4.37 -15.08
CA ARG A 84 2.26 4.91 -15.41
C ARG A 84 2.24 5.80 -16.63
#